data_AF-A0A220VEG4-F1
#
_entry.id   AF-A0A220VEG4-F1
#
_cell.length_a   1.000
_cell.length_b   1.000
_cell.length_c   1.000
_cell.angle_alpha   90.00
_cell.angle_beta   90.00
_cell.angle_gamma   90.00
#
_symmetry.space_group_name_H-M   'P 1'
#
loop_
_entity.id
_entity.type
_entity.pdbx_description
1 polymer ?
#
loop_
_entity_poly.entity_id
_entity_poly.type
_entity_poly.pdbx_seq_one_letter_code
_entity_poly.pdbx_strand_id
1 'polypeptide(L)' 'MLKLTFPLIVLIMLVGCSANPYDVQQPPDRTVRTVKFKWSGNIHKKIIKDRQCWDDYCQTTKRTVYLNRDWPDDVRVMN' A
#
# COMPACT_ATOMS: atom_id res chain seq x y z
N MET A 1 27.05 50.52 -0.14
CA MET A 1 27.27 49.08 0.07
C MET A 1 27.80 48.86 1.48
N LEU A 2 26.99 48.32 2.40
CA LEU A 2 27.38 47.31 3.39
C LEU A 2 26.10 46.85 4.11
N LYS A 3 25.80 45.55 4.02
CA LYS A 3 24.74 44.84 4.73
C LYS A 3 25.14 44.66 6.20
N LEU A 4 24.16 44.54 7.10
CA LEU A 4 24.16 43.81 8.40
C LEU A 4 23.02 44.44 9.24
N THR A 5 22.05 43.77 9.86
CA THR A 5 21.67 42.36 9.97
C THR A 5 20.30 42.35 10.67
N PHE A 6 19.45 41.40 10.27
CA PHE A 6 18.25 40.95 10.99
C PHE A 6 18.49 40.78 12.50
N PRO A 7 17.48 40.97 13.37
CA PRO A 7 16.61 39.82 13.64
C PRO A 7 15.14 40.15 14.01
N LEU A 8 14.35 39.08 14.00
CA LEU A 8 13.29 38.83 14.98
C LEU A 8 11.89 39.43 14.75
N ILE A 9 11.19 38.94 13.73
CA ILE A 9 9.73 38.71 13.82
C ILE A 9 9.50 37.39 13.07
N VAL A 10 9.69 36.21 13.66
CA VAL A 10 8.77 35.56 14.62
C VAL A 10 7.34 36.01 14.37
N LEU A 11 6.80 35.69 13.19
CA LEU A 11 5.36 35.58 13.02
C LEU A 11 5.02 34.30 12.27
N ILE A 12 4.85 33.24 13.07
CA ILE A 12 3.75 32.28 12.94
C ILE A 12 3.76 31.53 11.59
N MET A 13 4.50 30.43 11.44
CA MET A 13 4.10 29.11 11.97
C MET A 13 2.57 28.88 11.98
N LEU A 14 1.92 29.08 10.84
CA LEU A 14 0.69 28.37 10.49
C LEU A 14 0.91 27.66 9.15
N VAL A 15 2.00 26.89 9.08
CA VAL A 15 2.03 25.72 8.22
C VAL A 15 1.06 24.75 8.87
N GLY A 16 -0.22 24.87 8.52
CA GLY A 16 -1.21 23.82 8.70
C GLY A 16 -0.86 22.65 7.80
N CYS A 17 0.33 22.07 7.99
CA CYS A 17 0.50 20.65 7.75
C CYS A 17 -0.35 20.00 8.83
N SER A 18 -1.61 19.75 8.53
CA SER A 18 -2.25 18.53 8.98
C SER A 18 -1.36 17.39 8.48
N ALA A 19 -0.29 17.13 9.22
CA ALA A 19 0.32 15.83 9.25
C ALA A 19 -0.80 14.93 9.75
N ASN A 20 -1.61 14.44 8.80
CA ASN A 20 -2.30 13.19 9.01
C ASN A 20 -1.20 12.28 9.52
N PRO A 21 -1.26 11.80 10.78
CA PRO A 21 -0.29 10.85 11.24
C PRO A 21 -0.36 9.75 10.21
N TYR A 22 0.73 9.62 9.47
CA TYR A 22 0.92 8.58 8.49
C TYR A 22 0.39 7.30 9.16
N ASP A 23 -0.56 6.62 8.52
CA ASP A 23 -0.83 5.23 8.81
C ASP A 23 0.52 4.53 8.60
N VAL A 24 1.31 4.47 9.67
CA VAL A 24 2.56 3.73 9.70
C VAL A 24 2.09 2.29 9.70
N GLN A 25 1.80 1.79 8.50
CA GLN A 25 1.59 0.37 8.27
C GLN A 25 2.90 -0.29 8.66
N GLN A 26 2.93 -0.82 9.89
CA GLN A 26 4.03 -1.63 10.38
C GLN A 26 4.31 -2.70 9.29
N PRO A 27 5.57 -2.96 8.94
CA PRO A 27 5.85 -4.05 8.01
C PRO A 27 5.35 -5.36 8.64
N PRO A 28 4.75 -6.27 7.85
CA PRO A 28 4.30 -7.56 8.38
C PRO A 28 5.47 -8.40 8.85
N ASP A 29 5.34 -9.04 10.00
CA ASP A 29 6.34 -9.94 10.57
C ASP A 29 6.57 -11.15 9.67
N ARG A 30 5.50 -11.57 8.99
CA ARG A 30 5.52 -12.69 8.06
C ARG A 30 4.71 -12.38 6.82
N THR A 31 5.34 -12.57 5.67
CA THR A 31 4.65 -12.54 4.37
C THR A 31 4.76 -13.89 3.69
N VAL A 32 3.63 -14.49 3.34
CA VAL A 32 3.55 -15.73 2.56
C VAL A 32 2.87 -15.44 1.23
N ARG A 33 3.60 -15.67 0.13
CA ARG A 33 3.10 -15.48 -1.24
C ARG A 33 2.85 -16.82 -1.90
N THR A 34 1.64 -17.01 -2.42
CA THR A 34 1.25 -18.18 -3.21
C THR A 34 0.78 -17.74 -4.59
N VAL A 35 1.30 -18.38 -5.64
CA VAL A 35 0.88 -18.12 -7.02
C VAL A 35 0.32 -19.42 -7.61
N LYS A 36 -0.85 -19.32 -8.24
CA LYS A 36 -1.50 -20.43 -8.94
C LYS A 36 -1.95 -19.99 -10.32
N PHE A 37 -1.80 -20.87 -11.29
CA PHE A 37 -2.34 -20.69 -12.64
C PHE A 37 -3.55 -21.61 -12.81
N LYS A 38 -4.62 -21.10 -13.42
CA LYS A 38 -5.86 -21.84 -13.61
C LYS A 38 -6.54 -21.44 -14.90
N TRP A 39 -7.09 -22.43 -15.60
CA TRP A 39 -8.04 -22.23 -16.68
C TRP A 39 -9.48 -22.31 -16.16
N SER A 40 -10.35 -21.42 -16.65
CA SER A 40 -11.75 -21.32 -16.26
C SER A 40 -12.58 -21.07 -17.51
N GLY A 41 -13.03 -22.14 -18.17
CA GLY A 41 -13.43 -22.07 -19.57
C GLY A 41 -12.25 -21.60 -20.43
N ASN A 42 -12.50 -20.64 -21.33
CA ASN A 42 -11.47 -20.08 -22.23
C ASN A 42 -10.68 -18.92 -21.59
N ILE A 43 -10.62 -18.84 -20.27
CA ILE A 43 -9.95 -17.75 -19.55
C ILE A 43 -8.78 -18.32 -18.75
N HIS A 44 -7.57 -17.86 -19.06
CA HIS A 44 -6.36 -18.17 -18.33
C HIS A 44 -6.16 -17.15 -17.20
N LYS A 45 -6.16 -17.63 -15.96
CA LYS A 45 -6.10 -16.80 -14.75
C LYS A 45 -4.82 -17.09 -13.99
N LYS A 46 -4.15 -16.04 -13.51
CA LYS A 46 -3.09 -16.10 -12.50
C LYS A 46 -3.64 -15.59 -11.18
N ILE A 47 -3.78 -16.48 -10.21
CA ILE A 47 -4.28 -16.18 -8.87
C ILE A 47 -3.07 -16.02 -7.94
N ILE A 48 -2.91 -14.83 -7.39
CA ILE A 48 -1.88 -14.48 -6.42
C ILE A 48 -2.57 -14.31 -5.07
N LYS A 49 -2.07 -14.98 -4.03
CA LYS A 49 -2.50 -14.81 -2.65
C LYS A 49 -1.30 -14.39 -1.82
N ASP A 50 -1.36 -13.19 -1.26
CA ASP A 50 -0.37 -12.65 -0.35
C ASP A 50 -1.00 -12.62 1.04
N ARG A 51 -0.46 -13.40 1.98
CA ARG A 51 -0.86 -13.38 3.39
C ARG A 51 0.20 -12.65 4.18
N GLN A 52 -0.17 -11.52 4.74
CA GLN A 52 0.63 -10.68 5.61
C GLN A 52 0.11 -10.86 7.03
N CYS A 53 0.99 -11.08 8.00
CA CYS A 53 0.60 -11.22 9.41
C CYS A 53 1.43 -10.28 10.28
N TRP A 54 0.78 -9.76 11.33
CA TRP A 54 1.29 -8.88 12.37
C TRP A 54 0.81 -9.44 13.70
N ASP A 55 1.73 -9.94 14.53
CA ASP A 55 1.39 -10.62 15.80
C ASP A 55 0.21 -11.61 15.64
N ASP A 56 -0.97 -11.28 16.18
CA ASP A 56 -2.19 -12.09 16.15
C ASP A 56 -3.15 -11.78 14.98
N TYR A 57 -2.83 -10.79 14.16
CA TYR A 57 -3.63 -10.39 13.00
C TYR A 57 -3.01 -10.89 11.69
N CYS A 58 -3.83 -11.44 10.80
CA CYS A 58 -3.41 -11.77 9.45
C CYS A 58 -4.38 -11.16 8.43
N GLN A 59 -3.84 -10.56 7.39
CA GLN A 59 -4.55 -10.10 6.22
C GLN A 59 -4.15 -10.94 5.01
N THR A 60 -5.13 -11.45 4.28
CA THR A 60 -4.92 -12.15 3.02
C THR A 60 -5.44 -11.30 1.86
N THR A 61 -4.53 -10.86 1.00
CA THR A 61 -4.88 -10.22 -0.27
C THR A 61 -4.87 -11.27 -1.38
N LYS A 62 -5.99 -11.43 -2.07
CA LYS A 62 -6.11 -12.27 -3.26
C LYS A 62 -6.25 -11.37 -4.48
N ARG A 63 -5.33 -11.50 -5.44
CA ARG A 63 -5.37 -10.86 -6.75
C ARG A 63 -5.56 -11.91 -7.85
N THR A 64 -6.53 -11.72 -8.74
CA THR A 64 -6.72 -12.57 -9.92
C THR A 64 -6.41 -11.74 -11.16
N VAL A 65 -5.35 -12.10 -11.86
CA VAL A 65 -4.94 -11.50 -13.13
C VAL A 65 -5.47 -12.36 -14.28
N TYR A 66 -6.06 -11.73 -15.29
CA TYR A 66 -6.56 -12.40 -16.48
C TYR A 66 -5.49 -12.32 -17.58
N LEU A 67 -4.82 -13.44 -17.85
CA LEU A 67 -3.62 -13.46 -18.71
C LEU A 67 -3.92 -13.38 -20.20
N ASN A 68 -5.15 -13.72 -20.60
CA ASN A 68 -5.58 -13.75 -22.01
C ASN A 68 -6.79 -12.85 -22.28
N ARG A 69 -7.06 -11.89 -21.40
CA ARG A 69 -8.10 -10.85 -21.54
C ARG A 69 -7.66 -9.58 -20.84
N ASP A 70 -7.96 -8.42 -21.43
CA ASP A 70 -7.67 -7.10 -20.86
C ASP A 70 -8.70 -6.66 -19.82
N TRP A 71 -9.04 -7.56 -18.90
CA TRP A 71 -9.92 -7.25 -17.78
C TRP A 71 -9.12 -6.72 -16.60
N PRO A 72 -9.68 -5.80 -15.80
CA PRO A 72 -9.02 -5.35 -14.59
C PRO A 72 -8.79 -6.53 -13.64
N ASP A 73 -7.70 -6.47 -12.88
CA ASP A 73 -7.39 -7.45 -11.86
C ASP A 73 -8.49 -7.46 -10.78
N ASP A 74 -9.00 -8.64 -10.43
CA ASP A 74 -9.91 -8.80 -9.28
C ASP A 74 -9.08 -8.91 -8.00
N VAL A 75 -9.04 -7.82 -7.22
CA VAL A 75 -8.29 -7.72 -5.96
C VAL A 75 -9.27 -7.72 -4.79
N ARG A 76 -9.08 -8.64 -3.85
CA ARG A 76 -9.90 -8.78 -2.64
C ARG A 76 -9.01 -8.91 -1.41
N VAL A 77 -9.31 -8.10 -0.40
CA VAL A 77 -8.68 -8.18 0.92
C VAL A 77 -9.60 -8.99 1.83
N MET A 78 -9.04 -9.96 2.56
CA MET A 78 -9.74 -10.86 3.46
C MET A 78 -9.01 -10.83 4.82
N ASN A 79 -9.77 -10.80 5.92
CA ASN A 79 -9.26 -10.92 7.28
C ASN A 79 -9.53 -12.34 7.79
#